data_AF-A0A661I4E3-F1
#
_entry.id   AF-A0A661I4E3-F1
#
_cell.length_a   1.000
_cell.length_b   1.000
_cell.length_c   1.000
_cell.angle_alpha   90.00
_cell.angle_beta   90.00
_cell.angle_gamma   90.00
#
_symmetry.space_group_name_H-M   'P 1'
#
loop_
_entity.id
_entity.type
_entity.pdbx_description
1 polymer ?
#
loop_
_entity_poly.entity_id
_entity_poly.type
_entity_poly.pdbx_seq_one_letter_code
_entity_poly.pdbx_strand_id
1 'polypeptide(L)' 'DRTRVDCLTDEYAIEVDFSKKWAESVGQSLHYALMTGKKPAVGLIVRETKKDKRHMKRLESLAEKYDIKIFKIEREE' A
#
# COMPACT_ATOMS: atom_id res chain seq x y z
N ASP A 1 5.06 -7.75 17.72
CA ASP A 1 4.81 -6.32 18.06
C ASP A 1 3.33 -5.98 18.29
N ARG A 2 2.39 -6.95 18.29
CA ARG A 2 0.92 -6.75 18.43
C ARG A 2 0.28 -5.93 17.31
N THR A 3 1.00 -5.72 16.21
CA THR A 3 0.44 -5.06 15.02
C THR A 3 -0.30 -6.11 14.18
N ARG A 4 -1.22 -5.67 13.32
CA ARG A 4 -2.11 -6.52 12.54
C ARG A 4 -1.99 -6.11 11.09
N VAL A 5 -1.76 -7.08 10.21
CA VAL A 5 -1.83 -6.88 8.75
C VAL A 5 -3.29 -6.73 8.36
N ASP A 6 -3.63 -5.74 7.53
CA ASP A 6 -5.02 -5.54 7.07
C ASP A 6 -5.53 -6.73 6.24
N CYS A 7 -4.71 -7.22 5.30
CA CYS A 7 -5.02 -8.40 4.51
C CYS A 7 -3.75 -9.21 4.22
N LEU A 8 -3.80 -10.51 4.51
CA LEU A 8 -2.69 -11.43 4.25
C LEU A 8 -3.15 -12.49 3.24
N THR A 9 -2.38 -12.67 2.18
CA THR A 9 -2.59 -13.73 1.18
C THR A 9 -1.44 -14.72 1.21
N ASP A 10 -1.51 -15.74 0.36
CA ASP A 10 -0.41 -16.69 0.19
C ASP A 10 0.88 -16.00 -0.29
N GLU A 11 0.77 -14.85 -0.97
CA GLU A 11 1.90 -14.14 -1.56
C GLU A 11 2.18 -12.78 -0.92
N TYR A 12 1.16 -12.05 -0.43
CA TYR A 12 1.28 -10.63 -0.08
C TYR A 12 0.83 -10.33 1.35
N ALA A 13 1.56 -9.41 2.00
CA ALA A 13 1.08 -8.65 3.15
C ALA A 13 0.63 -7.28 2.66
N ILE A 14 -0.69 -7.05 2.67
CA ILE A 14 -1.34 -5.88 2.09
C ILE A 14 -1.76 -4.94 3.20
N GLU A 15 -1.29 -3.69 3.13
CA GLU A 15 -1.81 -2.58 3.94
C GLU A 15 -2.76 -1.74 3.10
N VAL A 16 -3.96 -1.46 3.61
CA VAL A 16 -5.00 -0.74 2.86
C VAL A 16 -5.23 0.63 3.47
N ASP A 17 -5.01 1.67 2.68
CA ASP A 17 -5.00 3.03 3.20
C ASP A 17 -5.51 4.06 2.20
N PHE A 18 -6.03 5.18 2.72
CA PHE A 18 -6.42 6.31 1.87
C PHE A 18 -5.19 7.00 1.28
N SER A 19 -5.31 7.55 0.07
CA SER A 19 -4.20 8.20 -0.65
C SER A 19 -3.35 9.16 0.19
N LYS A 20 -3.96 9.89 1.14
CA LYS A 20 -3.27 10.84 2.03
C LYS A 20 -2.23 10.18 2.95
N LYS A 21 -2.35 8.87 3.20
CA LYS A 21 -1.47 8.04 4.03
C LYS A 21 -0.49 7.18 3.21
N TRP A 22 -0.35 7.41 1.90
CA TRP A 22 0.51 6.63 1.00
C TRP A 22 1.94 6.33 1.52
N ALA A 23 2.53 7.24 2.31
CA ALA A 23 3.88 7.04 2.85
C ALA A 23 3.89 6.10 4.07
N GLU A 24 2.86 6.16 4.91
CA GLU A 24 2.68 5.28 6.07
C GLU A 24 2.43 3.84 5.60
N SER A 25 1.56 3.69 4.59
CA SER A 25 1.23 2.38 4.02
C SER A 25 2.45 1.67 3.39
N VAL A 26 3.41 2.43 2.83
CA VAL A 26 4.68 1.85 2.35
C VAL A 26 5.47 1.24 3.51
N GLY A 27 5.69 2.00 4.59
CA GLY A 27 6.44 1.51 5.75
C GLY A 27 5.79 0.28 6.39
N GLN A 28 4.47 0.31 6.56
CA GLN A 28 3.70 -0.82 7.10
C GLN A 28 3.76 -2.03 6.18
N SER A 29 3.53 -1.88 4.87
CA SER A 29 3.60 -3.01 3.92
C SER A 29 4.96 -3.71 3.94
N LEU A 30 6.06 -2.94 4.00
CA LEU A 30 7.42 -3.48 4.07
C LEU A 30 7.70 -4.18 5.41
N HIS A 31 7.28 -3.56 6.51
CA HIS A 31 7.41 -4.17 7.85
C HIS A 31 6.64 -5.49 7.93
N TYR A 32 5.40 -5.52 7.47
CA TYR A 32 4.57 -6.73 7.51
C TYR A 32 5.06 -7.81 6.56
N ALA A 33 5.55 -7.45 5.37
CA ALA A 33 6.21 -8.37 4.46
C ALA A 33 7.40 -9.07 5.15
N LEU A 34 8.26 -8.30 5.83
CA LEU A 34 9.38 -8.82 6.61
C LEU A 34 8.91 -9.76 7.73
N MET A 35 7.88 -9.37 8.49
CA MET A 35 7.39 -10.14 9.62
C MET A 35 6.69 -11.45 9.23
N THR A 36 6.07 -11.48 8.05
CA THR A 36 5.26 -12.62 7.58
C THR A 36 5.97 -13.51 6.55
N GLY A 37 7.13 -13.07 6.05
CA GLY A 37 7.83 -13.75 4.94
C GLY A 37 7.08 -13.63 3.59
N LYS A 38 6.18 -12.66 3.46
CA LYS A 38 5.40 -12.39 2.24
C LYS A 38 5.98 -11.19 1.49
N LYS A 39 5.45 -10.90 0.30
CA LYS A 39 5.80 -9.69 -0.47
C LYS A 39 4.99 -8.48 0.03
N PRO A 40 5.56 -7.26 -0.01
CA PRO A 40 4.85 -6.05 0.38
C PRO A 40 3.81 -5.66 -0.66
N ALA A 41 2.64 -5.22 -0.20
CA ALA A 41 1.62 -4.64 -1.06
C ALA A 41 0.88 -3.49 -0.38
N VAL A 42 0.41 -2.55 -1.19
CA VAL A 42 -0.39 -1.40 -0.75
C VAL A 42 -1.71 -1.37 -1.52
N GLY A 43 -2.83 -1.44 -0.81
CA GLY A 43 -4.15 -1.09 -1.31
C GLY A 43 -4.41 0.40 -1.16
N LEU A 44 -4.30 1.19 -2.22
CA LEU A 44 -4.48 2.64 -2.14
C LEU A 44 -5.89 3.05 -2.55
N ILE A 45 -6.67 3.56 -1.59
CA ILE A 45 -8.02 4.07 -1.80
C ILE A 45 -7.96 5.51 -2.33
N VAL A 46 -8.54 5.75 -3.51
CA VAL A 46 -8.50 7.03 -4.24
C VAL A 46 -9.89 7.52 -4.66
N ARG A 47 -10.03 8.83 -4.86
CA ARG A 47 -11.23 9.50 -5.42
C ARG A 47 -10.93 10.22 -6.74
N GLU A 48 -9.89 9.79 -7.46
CA GLU A 48 -9.44 10.40 -8.72
C GLU A 48 -9.12 11.91 -8.68
N THR A 49 -8.86 12.47 -7.49
CA THR A 49 -8.50 13.87 -7.36
C THR A 49 -7.06 14.14 -7.82
N LYS A 50 -6.73 15.40 -8.12
CA LYS A 50 -5.34 15.80 -8.42
C LYS A 50 -4.35 15.42 -7.30
N LYS A 51 -4.80 15.45 -6.04
CA LYS A 51 -3.97 15.05 -4.90
C LYS A 51 -3.72 13.54 -4.89
N ASP A 52 -4.75 12.75 -5.17
CA ASP A 52 -4.64 11.29 -5.27
C ASP A 52 -3.65 10.88 -6.36
N LYS A 53 -3.74 11.50 -7.53
CA LYS A 53 -2.80 11.26 -8.64
C LYS A 53 -1.35 11.58 -8.25
N ARG A 54 -1.14 12.65 -7.49
CA ARG A 54 0.19 13.00 -6.96
C ARG A 54 0.69 11.98 -5.92
N HIS A 55 -0.18 11.48 -5.05
CA HIS A 55 0.18 10.45 -4.07
C HIS A 55 0.48 9.12 -4.76
N MET A 56 -0.34 8.72 -5.73
CA MET A 56 -0.12 7.52 -6.54
C MET A 56 1.23 7.57 -7.24
N LYS A 57 1.57 8.68 -7.92
CA LYS A 57 2.88 8.81 -8.58
C LYS A 57 4.07 8.64 -7.63
N ARG A 58 3.94 9.12 -6.39
CA ARG A 58 4.99 8.96 -5.36
C ARG A 58 5.08 7.51 -4.87
N LEU A 59 3.92 6.87 -4.67
CA LEU A 59 3.84 5.46 -4.33
C LEU A 59 4.44 4.59 -5.43
N GLU A 60 4.10 4.83 -6.70
CA GLU A 60 4.64 4.13 -7.87
C GLU A 60 6.18 4.17 -7.91
N SER A 61 6.79 5.35 -7.69
CA SER A 61 8.26 5.45 -7.65
C SER A 61 8.91 4.63 -6.53
N LEU A 62 8.25 4.49 -5.38
CA LEU A 62 8.74 3.63 -4.30
C LEU A 62 8.45 2.16 -4.59
N ALA A 63 7.29 1.87 -5.16
CA ALA A 63 6.89 0.51 -5.52
C ALA A 63 7.84 -0.10 -6.54
N GLU A 64 8.26 0.67 -7.54
CA GLU A 64 9.28 0.23 -8.50
C GLU A 64 10.63 -0.06 -7.81
N LYS A 65 11.05 0.80 -6.88
CA LYS A 65 12.33 0.66 -6.19
C LYS A 65 12.36 -0.51 -5.19
N TYR A 66 11.25 -0.79 -4.53
CA TYR A 66 11.15 -1.74 -3.42
C TYR A 66 10.30 -2.97 -3.73
N ASP A 67 9.92 -3.16 -5.00
CA ASP A 67 9.07 -4.27 -5.48
C ASP A 67 7.75 -4.41 -4.71
N ILE A 68 7.04 -3.29 -4.54
CA ILE A 68 5.75 -3.24 -3.82
C ILE A 68 4.61 -3.40 -4.82
N LYS A 69 3.71 -4.34 -4.59
CA LYS A 69 2.49 -4.46 -5.40
C LYS A 69 1.49 -3.38 -5.02
N ILE A 70 1.02 -2.61 -5.99
CA ILE A 70 -0.06 -1.62 -5.78
C ILE A 70 -1.40 -2.20 -6.23
N PHE A 71 -2.40 -2.14 -5.35
CA PHE A 71 -3.80 -2.32 -5.67
C PHE A 71 -4.51 -0.97 -5.60
N LYS A 72 -4.89 -0.42 -6.75
CA LYS A 72 -5.67 0.81 -6.81
C LYS A 72 -7.13 0.49 -6.48
N ILE A 73 -7.70 1.16 -5.48
CA ILE A 73 -9.09 0.98 -5.06
C ILE A 73 -9.82 2.30 -5.32
N GLU A 74 -10.69 2.31 -6.33
CA GLU A 74 -11.50 3.46 -6.67
C GLU A 74 -12.73 3.50 -5.76
N ARG A 75 -12.94 4.64 -5.10
CA ARG A 75 -14.13 4.86 -4.26
C ARG A 75 -15.24 5.46 -5.12
N GLU A 76 -16.35 4.74 -5.23
CA GLU A 76 -17.61 5.28 -5.76
C GLU A 76 -18.16 6.39 -4.84
N GLU A 77 -18.80 7.39 -5.43
CA GLU A 77 -19.37 8.55 -4.72
C GLU A 77 -20.58 8.20 -3.86
#